data_AF-A0A3D2MAG5-F1
#
_entry.id   AF-A0A3D2MAG5-F1
#
_cell.length_a   1.000
_cell.length_b   1.000
_cell.length_c   1.000
_cell.angle_alpha   90.00
_cell.angle_beta   90.00
_cell.angle_gamma   90.00
#
_symmetry.space_group_name_H-M   'P 1'
#
loop_
_entity.id
_entity.type
_entity.pdbx_description
1 polymer ?
#
loop_
_entity_poly.entity_id
_entity_poly.type
_entity_poly.pdbx_seq_one_letter_code
_entity_poly.pdbx_strand_id
1 'polypeptide(L)'
;FSLTVTRERAEDWRKTLDTVVEVLELSSEERELFEKRVLQGRRPFEPVPIMYELSEEQIARIAVDQFRLPGVEVAAQLVRHYPQGEHFAHSVGYVGRINEAEVKQLDPVNYSGTHHIGKTGIERFYEDSLHGQVGYEEVET
;
A
#
# COMPACT_ATOMS: atom_id res chain seq x y z
N PHE A 1 -4.39 5.57 -6.69
CA PHE A 1 -4.05 6.17 -5.37
C PHE A 1 -4.32 5.16 -4.27
N SER A 2 -3.57 5.22 -3.18
CA SER A 2 -3.76 4.38 -1.99
C SER A 2 -3.92 5.24 -0.75
N LEU A 3 -4.72 4.79 0.21
CA LEU A 3 -4.83 5.41 1.51
C LEU A 3 -3.79 4.81 2.44
N THR A 4 -2.88 5.64 2.95
CA THR A 4 -1.80 5.23 3.84
C THR A 4 -1.98 5.82 5.23
N VAL A 5 -1.53 5.10 6.25
CA VAL A 5 -1.54 5.56 7.66
C VAL A 5 -0.15 5.44 8.26
N THR A 6 0.34 6.55 8.81
CA THR A 6 1.55 6.61 9.61
C THR A 6 1.16 6.70 11.09
N ARG A 7 1.31 5.61 11.84
CA ARG A 7 0.80 5.53 13.23
C ARG A 7 1.43 6.59 14.14
N GLU A 8 2.71 6.85 13.97
CA GLU A 8 3.44 7.79 14.81
C GLU A 8 2.98 9.23 14.60
N ARG A 9 2.35 9.53 13.44
CA ARG A 9 1.69 10.81 13.14
C ARG A 9 0.20 10.82 13.53
N ALA A 10 -0.39 9.65 13.78
CA ALA A 10 -1.77 9.50 14.19
C ALA A 10 -1.84 9.43 15.72
N GLU A 11 -2.23 10.54 16.37
CA GLU A 11 -2.34 10.63 17.84
C GLU A 11 -3.06 9.42 18.46
N ASP A 12 -4.27 9.13 17.98
CA ASP A 12 -5.02 7.91 18.27
C ASP A 12 -5.43 7.24 16.94
N TRP A 13 -4.52 6.39 16.44
CA TRP A 13 -4.74 5.68 15.18
C TRP A 13 -6.01 4.81 15.16
N ARG A 14 -6.51 4.32 16.30
CA ARG A 14 -7.74 3.51 16.33
C ARG A 14 -8.95 4.39 16.03
N LYS A 15 -9.03 5.53 16.71
CA LYS A 15 -10.06 6.54 16.44
C LYS A 15 -9.95 7.10 15.03
N THR A 16 -8.73 7.27 14.51
CA THR A 16 -8.50 7.67 13.12
C THR A 16 -9.06 6.63 12.15
N LEU A 17 -8.80 5.32 12.38
CA LEU A 17 -9.39 4.26 11.56
C LEU A 17 -10.92 4.25 11.63
N ASP A 18 -11.50 4.44 12.81
CA ASP A 18 -12.96 4.54 12.96
C ASP A 18 -13.52 5.71 12.13
N THR A 19 -12.82 6.85 12.14
CA THR A 19 -13.20 8.03 11.34
C THR A 19 -13.06 7.76 9.84
N VAL A 20 -12.02 7.06 9.39
CA VAL A 20 -11.86 6.66 7.97
C VAL A 20 -13.03 5.77 7.53
N VAL A 21 -13.43 4.81 8.35
CA VAL A 21 -14.54 3.89 8.08
C VAL A 21 -15.87 4.66 7.99
N GLU A 22 -16.08 5.65 8.86
CA GLU A 22 -17.24 6.54 8.80
C GLU A 22 -17.25 7.38 7.52
N VAL A 23 -16.15 8.07 7.19
CA VAL A 23 -16.04 8.96 6.03
C VAL A 23 -16.21 8.20 4.71
N LEU A 24 -15.65 6.99 4.63
CA LEU A 24 -15.72 6.15 3.44
C LEU A 24 -16.92 5.19 3.43
N GLU A 25 -17.80 5.27 4.44
CA GLU A 25 -18.99 4.42 4.58
C GLU A 25 -18.68 2.91 4.48
N LEU A 26 -17.59 2.49 5.11
CA LEU A 26 -17.07 1.13 5.03
C LEU A 26 -17.72 0.20 6.06
N SER A 27 -17.63 -1.10 5.77
CA SER A 27 -18.11 -2.16 6.66
C SER A 27 -17.22 -2.38 7.87
N SER A 28 -17.76 -3.02 8.90
CA SER A 28 -16.98 -3.47 10.07
C SER A 28 -15.90 -4.49 9.69
N GLU A 29 -16.12 -5.28 8.64
CA GLU A 29 -15.13 -6.23 8.12
C GLU A 29 -13.90 -5.52 7.56
N GLU A 30 -14.09 -4.41 6.84
CA GLU A 30 -13.00 -3.59 6.32
C GLU A 30 -12.21 -2.92 7.44
N ARG A 31 -12.89 -2.45 8.48
CA ARG A 31 -12.25 -1.93 9.70
C ARG A 31 -11.29 -2.95 10.31
N GLU A 32 -11.74 -4.19 10.51
CA GLU A 32 -10.89 -5.26 11.08
C GLU A 32 -9.70 -5.56 10.18
N LEU A 33 -9.89 -5.54 8.86
CA LEU A 33 -8.82 -5.74 7.91
C LEU A 33 -7.77 -4.61 7.97
N PHE A 34 -8.20 -3.37 8.12
CA PHE A 34 -7.31 -2.21 8.25
C PHE A 34 -6.54 -2.27 9.57
N GLU A 35 -7.21 -2.62 10.66
CA GLU A 35 -6.57 -2.81 11.96
C GLU A 35 -5.47 -3.89 11.89
N LYS A 36 -5.75 -5.04 11.26
CA LYS A 36 -4.74 -6.08 11.05
C LYS A 36 -3.54 -5.56 10.26
N ARG A 37 -3.74 -4.76 9.21
CA ARG A 37 -2.66 -4.16 8.41
C ARG A 37 -1.82 -3.18 9.22
N VAL A 38 -2.45 -2.30 10.00
CA VAL A 38 -1.76 -1.31 10.84
C VAL A 38 -0.96 -1.99 11.97
N LEU A 39 -1.37 -3.17 12.41
CA LEU A 39 -0.69 -3.97 13.44
C LEU A 39 0.42 -4.89 12.90
N GLN A 40 0.53 -5.08 11.58
CA GLN A 40 1.64 -5.85 11.01
C GLN A 40 2.99 -5.19 11.27
N GLY A 41 4.05 -6.00 11.33
CA GLY A 41 5.41 -5.53 11.59
C GLY A 41 5.84 -4.53 10.53
N ARG A 42 6.17 -3.31 10.97
CA ARG A 42 6.67 -2.21 10.13
C ARG A 42 7.84 -1.50 10.81
N ARG A 43 8.56 -0.69 10.04
CA ARG A 43 9.54 0.25 10.59
C ARG A 43 8.83 1.45 11.24
N PRO A 44 9.43 2.10 12.23
CA PRO A 44 8.90 3.36 12.77
C PRO A 44 8.70 4.40 11.67
N PHE A 45 7.59 5.14 11.70
CA PHE A 45 7.23 6.17 10.71
C PHE A 45 7.03 5.67 9.28
N GLU A 46 6.97 4.36 9.06
CA GLU A 46 6.65 3.79 7.75
C GLU A 46 5.14 3.91 7.47
N PRO A 47 4.73 4.58 6.38
CA PRO A 47 3.32 4.66 6.01
C PRO A 47 2.80 3.29 5.61
N VAL A 48 1.71 2.85 6.23
CA VAL A 48 1.08 1.56 5.92
C VAL A 48 -0.13 1.77 5.01
N PRO A 49 -0.13 1.22 3.78
CA PRO A 49 -1.31 1.25 2.92
C PRO A 49 -2.44 0.39 3.50
N ILE A 50 -3.53 1.06 3.90
CA ILE A 50 -4.73 0.42 4.45
C ILE A 50 -5.79 0.16 3.37
N MET A 51 -5.86 0.99 2.34
CA MET A 51 -6.74 0.82 1.18
C MET A 51 -5.96 1.12 -0.11
N TYR A 52 -6.29 0.42 -1.18
CA TYR A 52 -5.64 0.54 -2.48
C TYR A 52 -6.70 0.91 -3.52
N GLU A 53 -6.26 1.49 -4.64
CA GLU A 53 -7.12 1.81 -5.78
C GLU A 53 -8.33 2.69 -5.40
N LEU A 54 -8.08 3.73 -4.60
CA LEU A 54 -9.09 4.72 -4.24
C LEU A 54 -9.75 5.30 -5.49
N SER A 55 -11.09 5.35 -5.49
CA SER A 55 -11.87 6.07 -6.49
C SER A 55 -11.75 7.59 -6.30
N GLU A 56 -12.03 8.36 -7.34
CA GLU A 56 -12.03 9.84 -7.25
C GLU A 56 -12.99 10.35 -6.15
N GLU A 57 -14.14 9.68 -5.98
CA GLU A 57 -15.09 10.00 -4.92
C GLU A 57 -14.50 9.75 -3.53
N GLN A 58 -13.83 8.61 -3.32
CA GLN A 58 -13.18 8.30 -2.05
C GLN A 58 -12.05 9.28 -1.74
N ILE A 59 -11.24 9.65 -2.75
CA ILE A 59 -10.19 10.67 -2.61
C ILE A 59 -10.81 12.01 -2.20
N ALA A 60 -11.91 12.42 -2.84
CA ALA A 60 -12.60 13.67 -2.52
C ALA A 60 -13.14 13.67 -1.08
N ARG A 61 -13.77 12.58 -0.62
CA ARG A 61 -14.27 12.45 0.76
C ARG A 61 -13.13 12.56 1.78
N ILE A 62 -12.02 11.85 1.56
CA ILE A 62 -10.84 11.95 2.43
C ILE A 62 -10.26 13.38 2.43
N ALA A 63 -10.18 14.02 1.26
CA ALA A 63 -9.61 15.36 1.15
C ALA A 63 -10.40 16.41 1.95
N VAL A 64 -11.74 16.28 1.99
CA VAL A 64 -12.61 17.19 2.76
C VAL A 64 -12.45 16.96 4.27
N ASP A 65 -12.31 15.71 4.70
CA ASP A 65 -12.16 15.33 6.11
C ASP A 65 -10.70 15.25 6.59
N GLN A 66 -9.72 15.64 5.77
CA GLN A 66 -8.29 15.48 6.03
C GLN A 66 -7.85 16.05 7.39
N PHE A 67 -8.46 17.14 7.85
CA PHE A 67 -8.18 17.77 9.15
C PHE A 67 -8.54 16.89 10.35
N ARG A 68 -9.43 15.91 10.18
CA ARG A 68 -9.84 14.93 11.21
C ARG A 68 -9.01 13.65 11.16
N LEU A 69 -8.13 13.52 10.18
CA LEU A 69 -7.43 12.28 9.85
C LEU A 69 -5.91 12.45 10.01
N PRO A 70 -5.40 12.77 11.22
CA PRO A 70 -3.97 12.94 11.43
C PRO A 70 -3.22 11.63 11.11
N GLY A 71 -2.13 11.76 10.36
CA GLY A 71 -1.32 10.62 9.92
C GLY A 71 -1.92 9.80 8.78
N VAL A 72 -3.08 10.16 8.24
CA VAL A 72 -3.65 9.54 7.04
C VAL A 72 -3.30 10.37 5.81
N GLU A 73 -2.84 9.73 4.74
CA GLU A 73 -2.45 10.42 3.51
C GLU A 73 -2.97 9.65 2.29
N VAL A 74 -3.32 10.37 1.23
CA VAL A 74 -3.60 9.79 -0.08
C VAL A 74 -2.31 9.78 -0.88
N ALA A 75 -1.67 8.61 -0.96
CA ALA A 75 -0.42 8.44 -1.68
C ALA A 75 -0.65 8.04 -3.14
N ALA A 76 0.09 8.66 -4.06
CA ALA A 76 0.21 8.17 -5.42
C ALA A 76 1.06 6.90 -5.42
N GLN A 77 0.60 5.86 -6.10
CA GLN A 77 1.34 4.61 -6.27
C GLN A 77 1.39 4.23 -7.73
N LEU A 78 2.53 3.72 -8.17
CA LEU A 78 2.68 3.11 -9.48
C LEU A 78 1.97 1.76 -9.47
N VAL A 79 1.02 1.58 -10.37
CA VAL A 79 0.28 0.33 -10.54
C VAL A 79 0.63 -0.25 -11.91
N ARG A 80 0.80 -1.57 -11.95
CA ARG A 80 1.14 -2.26 -13.19
C ARG A 80 -0.09 -2.39 -14.09
N HIS A 81 0.04 -1.97 -15.34
CA HIS A 81 -1.01 -2.03 -16.34
C HIS A 81 -0.59 -2.97 -17.48
N TYR A 82 -1.48 -3.91 -17.85
CA TYR A 82 -1.24 -4.91 -18.90
C TYR A 82 -2.21 -4.68 -20.07
N PRO A 83 -1.85 -3.85 -21.08
CA PRO A 83 -2.79 -3.42 -22.13
C PRO A 83 -3.38 -4.55 -22.97
N GLN A 84 -2.64 -5.66 -23.10
CA GLN A 84 -3.02 -6.81 -23.92
C GLN A 84 -3.67 -7.94 -23.10
N GLY A 85 -3.85 -7.73 -21.79
CA GLY A 85 -4.59 -8.60 -20.88
C GLY A 85 -4.33 -10.10 -21.07
N GLU A 86 -5.42 -10.83 -21.36
CA GLU A 86 -5.47 -12.28 -21.44
C GLU A 86 -4.51 -12.90 -22.47
N HIS A 87 -4.19 -12.18 -23.56
CA HIS A 87 -3.32 -12.70 -24.62
C HIS A 87 -1.92 -13.04 -24.13
N PHE A 88 -1.45 -12.39 -23.06
CA PHE A 88 -0.11 -12.59 -22.49
C PHE A 88 -0.10 -12.96 -21.00
N ALA A 89 -1.24 -13.33 -20.43
CA ALA A 89 -1.36 -13.62 -18.99
C ALA A 89 -0.36 -14.67 -18.49
N HIS A 90 -0.03 -15.68 -19.31
CA HIS A 90 0.91 -16.74 -18.93
C HIS A 90 2.38 -16.39 -19.21
N SER A 91 2.65 -15.71 -20.33
CA SER A 91 4.01 -15.41 -20.78
C SER A 91 4.58 -14.21 -20.04
N VAL A 92 3.86 -13.09 -20.03
CA VAL A 92 4.25 -11.89 -19.27
C VAL A 92 4.04 -12.14 -17.78
N GLY A 93 2.92 -12.75 -17.40
CA GLY A 93 2.56 -12.93 -16.01
C GLY A 93 1.95 -11.67 -15.40
N TYR A 94 2.03 -11.58 -14.08
CA TYR A 94 1.55 -10.41 -13.33
C TYR A 94 2.37 -10.18 -12.05
N VAL A 95 2.30 -8.95 -11.53
CA VAL A 95 2.74 -8.57 -10.19
C VAL A 95 1.57 -8.64 -9.21
N GLY A 96 1.83 -9.02 -7.98
CA GLY A 96 0.84 -9.06 -6.91
C GLY A 96 1.45 -8.68 -5.57
N ARG A 97 0.60 -8.47 -4.56
CA ARG A 97 1.08 -8.08 -3.23
C ARG A 97 2.05 -9.10 -2.66
N ILE A 98 3.11 -8.60 -2.02
CA ILE A 98 4.08 -9.43 -1.32
C ILE A 98 3.38 -10.11 -0.14
N ASN A 99 3.50 -11.43 -0.03
CA ASN A 99 2.96 -12.21 1.09
C ASN A 99 4.04 -12.53 2.13
N GLU A 100 3.63 -13.04 3.29
CA GLU A 100 4.54 -13.32 4.41
C GLU A 100 5.65 -14.33 4.08
N ALA A 101 5.40 -15.27 3.16
CA ALA A 101 6.41 -16.25 2.76
C ALA A 101 7.48 -15.64 1.84
N GLU A 102 7.09 -14.67 1.02
CA GLU A 102 7.97 -13.91 0.14
C GLU A 102 8.79 -12.89 0.94
N VAL A 103 8.20 -12.15 1.89
CA VAL A 103 8.93 -11.21 2.75
C VAL A 103 10.16 -11.84 3.39
N LYS A 104 10.09 -13.13 3.77
CA LYS A 104 11.20 -13.86 4.40
C LYS A 104 12.37 -14.16 3.45
N GLN A 105 12.15 -14.10 2.14
CA GLN A 105 13.15 -14.41 1.11
C GLN A 105 13.71 -13.16 0.43
N LEU A 106 13.02 -12.02 0.56
CA LEU A 106 13.41 -10.76 -0.06
C LEU A 106 14.44 -10.01 0.78
N ASP A 107 15.27 -9.22 0.10
CA ASP A 107 16.15 -8.27 0.76
C ASP A 107 15.31 -7.18 1.42
N PRO A 108 15.28 -7.08 2.77
CA PRO A 108 14.46 -6.10 3.47
C PRO A 108 14.91 -4.67 3.20
N VAL A 109 16.14 -4.43 2.75
CA VAL A 109 16.61 -3.11 2.36
C VAL A 109 16.05 -2.78 0.98
N ASN A 110 16.35 -3.59 -0.04
CA ASN A 110 15.91 -3.28 -1.41
C ASN A 110 14.38 -3.21 -1.56
N TYR A 111 13.62 -3.94 -0.73
CA TYR A 111 12.15 -3.94 -0.78
C TYR A 111 11.49 -3.00 0.24
N SER A 112 12.23 -2.10 0.91
CA SER A 112 11.68 -1.27 2.01
C SER A 112 10.61 -0.26 1.60
N GLY A 113 10.40 -0.03 0.31
CA GLY A 113 9.30 0.80 -0.23
C GLY A 113 8.49 0.08 -1.32
N THR A 114 8.65 -1.24 -1.45
CA THR A 114 8.02 -2.03 -2.50
C THR A 114 6.99 -2.98 -1.89
N HIS A 115 5.75 -2.90 -2.37
CA HIS A 115 4.64 -3.70 -1.84
C HIS A 115 4.12 -4.78 -2.82
N HIS A 116 4.63 -4.79 -4.06
CA HIS A 116 4.24 -5.74 -5.10
C HIS A 116 5.48 -6.42 -5.67
N ILE A 117 5.32 -7.67 -6.10
CA ILE A 117 6.38 -8.48 -6.70
C ILE A 117 5.80 -9.33 -7.84
N GLY A 118 6.61 -9.62 -8.86
CA GLY A 118 6.30 -10.56 -9.93
C GLY A 118 5.93 -11.95 -9.39
N LYS A 119 4.73 -12.42 -9.76
CA LYS A 119 4.18 -13.71 -9.31
C LYS A 119 4.41 -14.85 -10.29
N THR A 120 4.35 -14.53 -11.59
CA THR A 120 4.45 -15.50 -12.68
C THR A 120 5.11 -14.90 -13.91
N GLY A 121 5.40 -15.73 -14.91
CA GLY A 121 5.89 -15.30 -16.21
C GLY A 121 7.20 -14.53 -16.16
N ILE A 122 7.36 -13.61 -17.11
CA ILE A 122 8.49 -12.67 -17.24
C ILE A 122 8.58 -11.76 -16.01
N GLU A 123 7.46 -11.28 -15.48
CA GLU A 123 7.46 -10.40 -14.29
C GLU A 123 8.20 -11.07 -13.12
N ARG A 124 7.92 -12.35 -12.83
CA ARG A 124 8.65 -13.09 -11.78
C ARG A 124 10.07 -13.46 -12.18
N PHE A 125 10.28 -13.94 -13.41
CA PHE A 125 11.59 -14.44 -13.82
C PHE A 125 12.66 -13.34 -13.85
N TYR A 126 12.28 -12.13 -14.27
CA TYR A 126 13.17 -10.98 -14.35
C TYR A 126 12.95 -9.96 -13.22
N GLU A 127 12.33 -10.35 -12.11
CA GLU A 127 12.04 -9.46 -10.97
C GLU A 127 13.28 -8.66 -10.56
N ASP A 128 14.43 -9.33 -10.37
CA ASP A 128 15.67 -8.67 -9.93
C ASP A 128 16.14 -7.56 -10.89
N SER A 129 15.83 -7.68 -12.18
CA SER A 129 16.16 -6.67 -13.20
C SER A 129 15.08 -5.61 -13.37
N LEU A 130 13.81 -5.99 -13.18
CA LEU A 130 12.64 -5.12 -13.38
C LEU A 130 12.34 -4.24 -12.15
N HIS A 131 12.65 -4.72 -10.95
CA HIS A 131 12.43 -4.05 -9.67
C HIS A 131 13.25 -2.76 -9.56
N GLY A 132 14.50 -2.80 -10.03
CA GLY A 132 15.43 -1.69 -9.91
C GLY A 132 16.14 -1.66 -8.55
N GLN A 133 16.50 -0.46 -8.10
CA GLN A 133 17.18 -0.24 -6.83
C GLN A 133 16.42 0.82 -6.03
N VAL A 134 16.18 0.53 -4.76
CA VAL A 134 15.49 1.48 -3.87
C VAL A 134 16.39 2.68 -3.54
N GLY A 135 15.81 3.88 -3.58
CA GLY A 135 16.44 5.10 -3.09
C GLY A 135 16.04 5.43 -1.66
N TYR A 136 16.46 6.59 -1.17
CA TYR A 136 16.02 7.14 0.12
C TYR A 136 15.87 8.66 0.01
N GLU A 137 15.04 9.22 0.89
CA GLU A 137 14.86 10.66 1.06
C GLU A 137 15.08 10.98 2.54
N GLU A 138 15.91 11.99 2.83
CA GLU A 138 16.09 12.52 4.18
C GLU A 138 15.12 13.70 4.37
N VAL A 139 14.24 13.57 5.36
CA VAL A 139 13.27 14.62 5.71
C VAL A 139 13.62 15.15 7.09
N GLU A 140 14.03 16.41 7.19
CA GLU A 140 14.20 17.08 8.48
C GLU A 140 12.83 17.39 9.09
N THR A 141 12.63 16.96 10.34
CA THR A 141 11.41 17.21 11.13
C THR A 141 11.66 18.29 12.15
#